data_AF-A0A958YTP6-F1
#
_entry.id   AF-A0A958YTP6-F1
#
_cell.length_a   1.000
_cell.length_b   1.000
_cell.length_c   1.000
_cell.angle_alpha   90.00
_cell.angle_beta   90.00
_cell.angle_gamma   90.00
#
_symmetry.space_group_name_H-M   'P 1'
#
loop_
_entity.id
_entity.type
_entity.pdbx_description
1 polymer ?
#
loop_
_entity_poly.entity_id
_entity_poly.type
_entity_poly.pdbx_seq_one_letter_code
_entity_poly.pdbx_strand_id
1 'polypeptide(L)'
;WMIFFFFFSYLIHSELDNDINALEENAEFYQKEINQDKSFIKKMEDSNEMEKFAREKYYLKKENEDIYIIEHEDSIKKEEKR
;
A
#
# COMPACT_ATOMS: atom_id res chain seq x y z
N TRP A 1 21.53 16.19 46.41
CA TRP A 1 20.46 16.77 45.57
C TRP A 1 20.86 16.89 44.09
N MET A 2 22.12 17.20 43.77
CA MET A 2 22.59 17.40 42.39
C MET A 2 22.44 16.17 41.46
N ILE A 3 22.73 14.96 41.93
CA ILE A 3 22.68 13.71 41.13
C ILE A 3 21.26 13.39 40.60
N PHE A 4 20.23 13.74 41.36
CA PHE A 4 18.83 13.50 40.99
C PHE A 4 18.41 14.37 39.79
N PHE A 5 18.77 15.65 39.81
CA PHE A 5 18.49 16.58 38.72
C PHE A 5 19.28 16.23 37.45
N PHE A 6 20.56 15.86 37.60
CA PHE A 6 21.40 15.44 36.47
C PHE A 6 20.90 14.16 35.79
N PHE A 7 20.45 13.16 36.54
CA PHE A 7 19.94 11.91 35.98
C PHE A 7 18.58 12.07 35.29
N PHE A 8 17.68 12.85 35.89
CA PHE A 8 16.36 13.14 35.31
C PHE A 8 16.48 13.92 34.00
N SER A 9 17.37 14.92 33.95
CA SER A 9 17.63 15.66 32.71
C SER A 9 18.19 14.77 31.61
N TYR A 10 19.01 13.77 31.95
CA TYR A 10 19.56 12.81 30.98
C TYR A 10 18.48 11.87 30.42
N LEU A 11 17.57 11.38 31.27
CA LEU A 11 16.45 10.53 30.84
C LEU A 11 15.52 11.28 29.86
N ILE A 12 15.16 12.52 30.18
CA ILE A 12 14.28 13.33 29.30
C ILE A 12 14.94 13.57 27.95
N HIS A 13 16.26 13.84 27.92
CA HIS A 13 16.96 14.06 26.66
C HIS A 13 16.94 12.81 25.78
N SER A 14 17.18 11.63 26.38
CA SER A 14 17.10 10.37 25.66
C SER A 14 15.70 10.05 25.14
N GLU A 15 14.65 10.40 25.89
CA GLU A 15 13.27 10.23 25.45
C GLU A 15 12.96 11.15 24.26
N LEU A 16 13.38 12.42 24.33
CA LEU A 16 13.20 13.38 23.24
C LEU A 16 14.00 12.98 21.99
N ASP A 17 15.22 12.47 22.15
CA ASP A 17 16.02 11.96 21.03
C ASP A 17 15.34 10.76 20.35
N ASN A 18 14.72 9.87 21.14
CA ASN A 18 13.95 8.74 20.61
C ASN A 18 12.71 9.23 19.85
N ASP A 19 12.00 10.24 20.37
CA ASP A 19 10.86 10.84 19.68
C ASP A 19 11.27 11.51 18.37
N ILE A 20 12.42 12.19 18.35
CA ILE A 20 13.00 12.78 17.12
C ILE A 20 13.28 11.68 16.10
N ASN A 21 13.96 10.61 16.51
CA ASN A 21 14.27 9.48 15.61
C ASN A 21 13.00 8.83 15.06
N ALA A 22 11.97 8.64 15.91
CA ALA A 22 10.70 8.08 15.48
C ALA A 22 9.97 9.01 14.49
N LEU A 23 10.00 10.32 14.70
CA LEU A 23 9.43 11.30 13.77
C LEU A 23 10.17 11.30 12.43
N GLU A 24 11.51 11.20 12.46
CA GLU A 24 12.34 11.15 11.26
C GLU A 24 12.08 9.86 10.46
N GLU A 25 12.02 8.70 11.12
CA GLU A 25 11.66 7.42 10.50
C GLU A 25 10.27 7.48 9.85
N ASN A 26 9.28 8.06 10.55
CA ASN A 26 7.95 8.25 10.00
C ASN A 26 7.97 9.18 8.77
N ALA A 27 8.73 10.27 8.83
CA ALA A 27 8.87 11.19 7.71
C ALA A 27 9.49 10.50 6.49
N GLU A 28 10.55 9.73 6.68
CA GLU A 28 11.19 8.94 5.61
C GLU A 28 10.23 7.90 5.03
N PHE A 29 9.50 7.18 5.88
CA PHE A 29 8.49 6.21 5.47
C PHE A 29 7.43 6.84 4.56
N TYR A 30 6.81 7.94 4.99
CA TYR A 30 5.79 8.62 4.18
C TYR A 30 6.38 9.22 2.91
N GLN A 31 7.61 9.76 2.96
CA GLN A 31 8.27 10.28 1.78
C GLN A 31 8.51 9.19 0.72
N LYS A 32 8.83 7.98 1.16
CA LYS A 32 8.97 6.80 0.30
C LYS A 32 7.65 6.36 -0.30
N GLU A 33 6.59 6.23 0.50
CA GLU A 33 5.22 5.91 0.04
C GLU A 33 4.76 6.92 -1.02
N ILE A 34 4.91 8.23 -0.74
CA ILE A 34 4.55 9.30 -1.70
C ILE A 34 5.30 9.14 -3.03
N ASN A 35 6.58 8.75 -3.00
CA ASN A 35 7.35 8.54 -4.23
C ASN A 35 6.85 7.31 -5.01
N GLN A 36 6.47 6.24 -4.31
CA GLN A 36 5.87 5.06 -4.93
C GLN A 36 4.50 5.40 -5.54
N ASP A 37 3.64 6.08 -4.80
CA ASP A 37 2.33 6.53 -5.26
C ASP A 37 2.43 7.46 -6.46
N LYS A 38 3.37 8.42 -6.47
CA LYS A 38 3.61 9.28 -7.63
C LYS A 38 3.98 8.46 -8.87
N SER A 39 4.81 7.44 -8.71
CA SER A 39 5.19 6.57 -9.82
C SER A 39 4.00 5.75 -10.33
N PHE A 40 3.11 5.34 -9.43
CA PHE A 40 1.88 4.61 -9.76
C PHE A 40 0.87 5.49 -10.48
N ILE A 41 0.61 6.69 -9.96
CA ILE A 41 -0.26 7.70 -10.59
C ILE A 41 0.24 8.03 -11.99
N LYS A 42 1.56 8.19 -12.18
CA LYS A 42 2.14 8.44 -13.50
C LYS A 42 1.91 7.29 -14.49
N LYS A 43 1.95 6.03 -14.03
CA LYS A 43 1.59 4.87 -14.87
C LYS A 43 0.11 4.83 -15.21
N MET A 44 -0.74 5.34 -14.31
CA MET A 44 -2.19 5.42 -14.50
C MET A 44 -2.66 6.63 -15.32
N GLU A 45 -1.78 7.59 -15.58
CA GLU A 45 -2.06 8.72 -16.47
C GLU A 45 -2.35 8.24 -17.90
N ASP A 46 -1.72 7.13 -18.30
CA ASP A 46 -2.01 6.45 -19.55
C ASP A 46 -3.37 5.73 -19.47
N SER A 47 -4.33 6.16 -20.32
CA SER A 47 -5.70 5.63 -20.31
C SER A 47 -5.78 4.10 -20.47
N ASN A 48 -4.83 3.50 -21.18
CA ASN A 48 -4.78 2.06 -21.43
C ASN A 48 -4.41 1.25 -20.18
N GLU A 49 -3.41 1.71 -19.42
CA GLU A 49 -2.98 1.06 -18.18
C GLU A 49 -4.04 1.22 -17.08
N MET A 50 -4.71 2.37 -17.03
CA MET A 50 -5.85 2.58 -16.14
C MET A 50 -7.02 1.63 -16.47
N GLU A 51 -7.39 1.49 -17.74
CA GLU A 51 -8.45 0.58 -18.16
C GLU A 51 -8.11 -0.88 -17.85
N LYS A 52 -6.86 -1.29 -18.10
CA LYS A 52 -6.37 -2.62 -17.75
C LYS A 52 -6.46 -2.89 -16.24
N PHE A 53 -5.98 -1.96 -15.41
CA PHE A 53 -6.04 -2.08 -13.96
C PHE A 53 -7.49 -2.14 -13.44
N ALA A 54 -8.38 -1.30 -13.95
CA ALA A 54 -9.80 -1.30 -13.62
C ALA A 54 -10.47 -2.66 -13.93
N ARG A 55 -10.11 -3.28 -15.06
CA ARG A 55 -10.65 -4.58 -15.49
C ARG A 55 -10.07 -5.75 -14.70
N GLU A 56 -8.76 -5.75 -14.44
CA GLU A 56 -8.10 -6.85 -13.72
C GLU A 56 -8.41 -6.84 -12.23
N LYS A 57 -8.43 -5.66 -11.60
CA LYS A 57 -8.57 -5.54 -10.15
C LYS A 57 -10.02 -5.46 -9.69
N TYR A 58 -10.84 -4.74 -10.44
CA TYR A 58 -12.21 -4.39 -10.05
C TYR A 58 -13.28 -4.94 -10.99
N TYR A 59 -12.89 -5.67 -12.05
CA TYR A 59 -13.80 -6.28 -13.03
C TYR A 59 -14.82 -5.28 -13.60
N LEU A 60 -14.41 -4.03 -13.77
CA LEU A 60 -15.25 -2.96 -14.29
C LEU A 60 -15.55 -3.19 -15.79
N LYS A 61 -16.80 -2.91 -16.18
CA LYS A 61 -17.28 -2.98 -17.58
C LYS A 61 -17.78 -1.62 -18.06
N LYS A 62 -17.68 -1.36 -19.37
CA LYS A 62 -18.34 -0.20 -19.98
C LYS A 62 -19.84 -0.49 -20.18
N GLU A 63 -20.67 0.55 -20.27
CA GLU A 63 -22.14 0.37 -20.34
C GLU A 63 -22.60 -0.39 -21.60
N ASN A 64 -21.86 -0.30 -22.71
CA ASN A 64 -22.15 -1.00 -23.97
C ASN A 64 -21.23 -2.22 -24.19
N GLU A 65 -20.83 -2.90 -23.13
CA GLU A 65 -19.90 -4.05 -23.20
C GLU A 65 -20.51 -5.30 -22.57
N ASP A 66 -20.50 -6.40 -23.34
CA ASP A 66 -20.89 -7.74 -22.90
C ASP A 66 -19.64 -8.59 -22.63
N ILE A 67 -19.48 -9.04 -21.38
CA ILE A 67 -18.36 -9.87 -20.95
C ILE A 67 -18.79 -11.34 -20.97
N TYR A 68 -18.06 -12.18 -21.68
CA TYR A 68 -18.26 -13.62 -21.73
C TYR A 68 -17.12 -14.33 -21.01
N ILE A 69 -17.46 -15.20 -20.06
CA ILE A 69 -16.50 -16.12 -19.44
C ILE A 69 -16.66 -17.46 -20.18
N ILE A 70 -15.64 -17.86 -20.94
CA ILE A 70 -15.64 -19.14 -21.66
C ILE A 70 -14.94 -20.16 -20.79
N GLU A 71 -15.71 -21.07 -20.22
CA GLU A 71 -15.19 -22.21 -19.46
C GLU A 71 -15.07 -23.42 -20.38
N HIS A 72 -13.88 -24.00 -20.48
CA HIS A 72 -13.65 -25.24 -21.22
C HIS A 72 -13.87 -26.45 -20.30
N GLU A 73 -14.45 -27.54 -20.83
CA GLU A 73 -14.75 -28.75 -20.05
C GLU A 73 -13.53 -29.31 -19.30
N ASP A 74 -12.32 -29.11 -19.84
CA ASP A 74 -11.05 -29.54 -19.23
C ASP A 74 -10.67 -28.75 -17.97
N SER A 75 -11.24 -27.56 -17.75
CA SER A 75 -10.96 -26.68 -16.60
C SER A 75 -11.95 -26.87 -15.44
N ILE A 76 -12.97 -27.70 -15.62
CA ILE A 76 -14.01 -27.94 -14.63
C ILE A 76 -13.54 -29.06 -13.68
N LYS A 77 -13.42 -28.77 -12.38
CA LYS A 77 -13.29 -29.84 -11.38
C LYS A 77 -14.60 -30.64 -11.35
N LYS A 78 -14.60 -31.84 -11.92
CA LYS A 78 -15.73 -32.78 -11.81
C LYS A 78 -16.04 -33.00 -10.33
N GLU A 79 -17.20 -32.55 -9.88
CA GLU A 79 -17.70 -32.90 -8.56
C GLU A 79 -17.94 -34.41 -8.52
N GLU A 80 -17.18 -35.12 -7.68
CA GLU A 80 -17.44 -36.52 -7.37
C GLU A 80 -18.80 -36.61 -6.67
N LYS A 81 -19.81 -37.06 -7.41
CA LYS A 81 -21.10 -37.44 -6.83
C LYS A 81 -20.86 -38.60 -5.85
N ARG A 82 -21.12 -38.35 -4.57
CA ARG A 82 -21.29 -39.36 -3.52
C ARG A 82 -22.46 -40.30 -3.83
#